data_AF-A0A1J5QG07-F1
#
_entry.id   AF-A0A1J5QG07-F1
#
_cell.length_a   1.000
_cell.length_b   1.000
_cell.length_c   1.000
_cell.angle_alpha   90.00
_cell.angle_beta   90.00
_cell.angle_gamma   90.00
#
_symmetry.space_group_name_H-M   'P 1'
#
loop_
_entity.id
_entity.type
_entity.pdbx_description
1 polymer ?
#
loop_
_entity_poly.entity_id
_entity_poly.type
_entity_poly.pdbx_seq_one_letter_code
_entity_poly.pdbx_strand_id
1 'polypeptide(L)'
;MQTLDRWREDVQSRPARAQTWTAGARLEAVITAAAMDEAGKGAWCREHGVYPAELDKWRLSATTALAEPTEARASPQSTRQDKKRIKELERELLRKDRALAETAALLVLSKKVAAIFSKGEGE
;
A
#
# COMPACT_ATOMS: atom_id res chain seq x y z
N MET A 1 -22.48 -10.33 18.51
CA MET A 1 -21.32 -10.71 19.35
C MET A 1 -20.52 -11.88 18.79
N GLN A 2 -21.14 -12.89 18.16
CA GLN A 2 -20.49 -14.13 17.69
C GLN A 2 -19.30 -13.96 16.71
N THR A 3 -19.19 -12.83 16.01
CA THR A 3 -18.07 -12.59 15.10
C THR A 3 -16.77 -12.32 15.84
N LEU A 4 -16.79 -11.51 16.90
CA LEU A 4 -15.56 -11.11 17.63
C LEU A 4 -14.91 -12.28 18.38
N ASP A 5 -15.72 -13.15 18.97
CA ASP A 5 -15.22 -14.33 19.67
C ASP A 5 -14.59 -15.31 18.69
N ARG A 6 -15.17 -15.46 17.49
CA ARG A 6 -14.59 -16.26 16.41
C ARG A 6 -13.23 -15.73 15.95
N TRP A 7 -13.07 -14.41 15.84
CA TRP A 7 -11.77 -13.80 15.50
C TRP A 7 -10.73 -14.02 16.61
N ARG A 8 -11.15 -13.98 17.87
CA ARG A 8 -10.27 -14.24 19.02
C ARG A 8 -9.79 -15.70 19.04
N GLU A 9 -10.70 -16.64 18.82
CA GLU A 9 -10.39 -18.07 18.75
C GLU A 9 -9.50 -18.41 17.53
N ASP A 10 -9.71 -17.76 16.38
CA ASP A 10 -8.88 -17.94 15.17
C ASP A 10 -7.44 -17.41 15.36
N VAL A 11 -7.28 -16.33 16.14
CA VAL A 11 -5.95 -15.83 16.52
C VAL A 11 -5.26 -16.75 17.52
N GLN A 12 -6.01 -17.34 18.46
CA GLN A 12 -5.47 -18.25 19.49
C GLN A 12 -5.20 -19.67 18.97
N SER A 13 -5.92 -20.13 17.95
CA SER A 13 -5.77 -21.47 17.37
C SER A 13 -4.61 -21.58 16.37
N ARG A 14 -4.00 -20.46 15.97
CA ARG A 14 -2.81 -20.47 15.12
C ARG A 14 -1.64 -21.09 15.90
N PRO A 15 -1.00 -22.15 15.36
CA PRO A 15 0.12 -22.78 16.03
C PRO A 15 1.24 -21.74 16.27
N ALA A 16 1.79 -21.72 17.48
CA ALA A 16 2.88 -20.86 17.92
C ALA A 16 4.21 -21.19 17.20
N ARG A 17 4.26 -21.00 15.88
CA ARG A 17 5.45 -21.26 15.04
C ARG A 17 5.99 -20.05 14.29
N ALA A 18 5.46 -18.87 14.55
CA ALA A 18 6.16 -17.63 14.29
C ALA A 18 6.04 -16.80 15.57
N GLN A 19 7.12 -16.75 16.34
CA GLN A 19 7.23 -15.75 17.40
C GLN A 19 6.90 -14.41 16.77
N THR A 20 5.82 -13.76 17.24
CA THR A 20 5.39 -12.49 16.66
C THR A 20 6.40 -11.45 17.09
N TRP A 21 7.40 -11.23 16.24
CA TRP A 21 8.47 -10.27 16.47
C TRP A 21 7.89 -8.85 16.55
N THR A 22 7.78 -8.31 17.76
CA THR A 22 7.43 -6.91 18.01
C THR A 22 8.57 -6.01 17.56
N ALA A 23 8.29 -4.73 17.31
CA ALA A 23 9.33 -3.78 16.90
C ALA A 23 10.49 -3.71 17.92
N GLY A 24 10.18 -3.70 19.22
CA GLY A 24 11.19 -3.74 20.29
C GLY A 24 12.01 -5.03 20.28
N ALA A 25 11.36 -6.20 20.16
CA ALA A 25 12.06 -7.48 20.10
C ALA A 25 13.00 -7.59 18.88
N ARG A 26 12.62 -7.03 17.74
CA ARG A 26 13.50 -6.96 16.55
C ARG A 26 14.72 -6.08 16.79
N LEU A 27 14.55 -4.94 17.46
CA LEU A 27 15.66 -4.04 17.77
C LEU A 27 16.64 -4.71 18.75
N GLU A 28 16.14 -5.32 19.83
CA GLU A 28 16.98 -6.05 20.79
C GLU A 28 17.73 -7.22 20.14
N ALA A 29 17.07 -7.96 19.23
CA ALA A 29 17.69 -9.01 18.45
C ALA A 29 18.86 -8.48 17.59
N VAL A 30 18.67 -7.36 16.90
CA VAL A 30 19.72 -6.72 16.10
C VAL A 30 20.88 -6.26 16.98
N ILE A 31 20.61 -5.66 18.15
CA ILE A 31 21.63 -5.20 19.10
C ILE A 31 22.43 -6.40 19.63
N THR A 32 21.74 -7.47 20.04
CA THR A 32 22.35 -8.68 20.58
C THR A 32 23.22 -9.39 19.53
N ALA A 33 22.72 -9.54 18.31
CA ALA A 33 23.45 -10.16 17.21
C ALA A 33 24.62 -9.31 16.69
N ALA A 34 24.63 -7.99 16.93
CA ALA A 34 25.71 -7.11 16.47
C ALA A 34 27.05 -7.38 17.18
N ALA A 35 27.04 -7.92 18.40
CA ALA A 35 28.24 -8.25 19.17
C ALA A 35 28.80 -9.66 18.86
N MET A 36 28.10 -10.46 18.05
CA MET A 36 28.46 -11.84 17.74
C MET A 36 29.31 -11.95 16.48
N ASP A 37 30.14 -12.99 16.40
CA ASP A 37 30.80 -13.42 15.17
C ASP A 37 29.83 -14.18 14.26
N GLU A 38 30.21 -14.47 13.01
CA GLU A 38 29.30 -15.11 12.03
C GLU A 38 28.83 -16.51 12.47
N ALA A 39 29.68 -17.27 13.17
CA ALA A 39 29.32 -18.56 13.72
C ALA A 39 28.28 -18.42 14.87
N GLY A 40 28.51 -17.48 15.79
CA GLY A 40 27.59 -17.17 16.89
C GLY A 40 26.24 -16.64 16.42
N LYS A 41 26.23 -15.75 15.41
CA LYS A 41 24.99 -15.27 14.78
C LYS A 41 24.17 -16.41 14.20
N GLY A 42 24.83 -17.34 13.50
CA GLY A 42 24.17 -18.50 12.91
C GLY A 42 23.54 -19.44 13.95
N ALA A 43 24.22 -19.67 15.08
CA ALA A 43 23.68 -20.46 16.18
C ALA A 43 22.49 -19.75 16.85
N TRP A 44 22.64 -18.46 17.15
CA TRP A 44 21.61 -17.64 17.76
C TRP A 44 20.34 -17.56 16.91
N CYS A 45 20.50 -17.38 15.59
CA CYS A 45 19.42 -17.38 14.60
C CYS A 45 18.57 -18.67 14.65
N ARG A 46 19.24 -19.84 14.74
CA ARG A 46 18.56 -21.14 14.81
C ARG A 46 17.80 -21.32 16.13
N GLU A 47 18.37 -20.85 17.22
CA GLU A 47 17.75 -20.91 18.55
C GLU A 47 16.51 -20.01 18.64
N HIS A 48 16.57 -18.82 18.04
CA HIS A 48 15.51 -17.81 18.12
C HIS A 48 14.52 -17.88 16.95
N GLY A 49 14.71 -18.79 16.00
CA GLY A 49 13.82 -18.96 14.85
C GLY A 49 13.82 -17.76 13.90
N VAL A 50 14.99 -17.13 13.70
CA VAL A 50 15.20 -15.98 12.79
C VAL A 50 16.25 -16.35 11.76
N TYR A 51 16.07 -15.93 10.52
CA TYR A 51 17.12 -16.08 9.51
C TYR A 51 18.15 -14.94 9.59
N PRO A 52 19.44 -15.19 9.33
CA PRO A 52 20.45 -14.13 9.29
C PRO A 52 20.07 -12.95 8.37
N ALA A 53 19.47 -13.25 7.22
CA ALA A 53 18.97 -12.24 6.28
C ALA A 53 17.84 -11.35 6.86
N GLU A 54 17.04 -11.87 7.80
CA GLU A 54 16.02 -11.08 8.49
C GLU A 54 16.64 -10.12 9.50
N LEU A 55 17.69 -10.55 10.22
CA LEU A 55 18.47 -9.67 11.09
C LEU A 55 19.11 -8.53 10.30
N ASP A 56 19.71 -8.82 9.14
CA ASP A 56 20.28 -7.80 8.27
C ASP A 56 19.23 -6.81 7.78
N LYS A 57 18.05 -7.32 7.39
CA LYS A 57 16.92 -6.47 7.00
C LYS A 57 16.44 -5.57 8.14
N TRP A 58 16.35 -6.08 9.36
CA TRP A 58 15.95 -5.29 10.52
C TRP A 58 17.01 -4.24 10.87
N ARG A 59 18.30 -4.60 10.78
CA ARG A 59 19.41 -3.67 10.98
C ARG A 59 19.36 -2.54 9.96
N LEU A 60 19.20 -2.86 8.67
CA LEU A 60 19.07 -1.86 7.62
C LEU A 60 17.87 -0.94 7.87
N SER A 61 16.70 -1.51 8.19
CA SER A 61 15.50 -0.73 8.49
C SER A 61 15.70 0.20 9.68
N ALA A 62 16.38 -0.24 10.74
CA ALA A 62 16.69 0.59 11.89
C ALA A 62 17.64 1.74 11.52
N THR A 63 18.71 1.44 10.78
CA THR A 63 19.67 2.45 10.31
C THR A 63 19.00 3.46 9.39
N THR A 64 18.14 3.04 8.46
CA THR A 64 17.39 3.96 7.57
C THR A 64 16.40 4.83 8.35
N ALA A 65 15.75 4.29 9.39
CA ALA A 65 14.83 5.08 10.21
C ALA A 65 15.55 6.11 11.09
N LEU A 66 16.79 5.81 11.49
CA LEU A 66 17.66 6.70 12.27
C LEU A 66 18.49 7.65 11.39
N ALA A 67 18.64 7.34 10.11
CA ALA A 67 19.32 8.23 9.18
C ALA A 67 18.57 9.56 9.12
N GLU A 68 19.33 10.66 9.15
CA GLU A 68 18.79 11.98 8.86
C GLU A 68 18.03 11.91 7.53
N PRO A 69 16.84 12.54 7.41
CA PRO A 69 16.08 12.53 6.18
C PRO A 69 16.95 13.14 5.07
N THR A 70 17.56 12.31 4.22
CA THR A 70 18.36 12.76 3.07
C THR A 70 17.53 13.36 1.96
N GLU A 71 16.21 13.37 2.13
CA GLU A 71 15.30 14.25 1.43
C GLU A 71 14.48 14.98 2.48
N ALA A 72 14.51 16.31 2.43
CA ALA A 72 13.60 17.14 3.20
C ALA A 72 12.20 16.52 3.08
N ARG A 73 11.67 15.94 4.18
CA ARG A 73 10.25 15.59 4.26
C ARG A 73 9.52 16.77 3.65
N ALA A 74 8.84 16.55 2.52
CA ALA A 74 8.15 17.61 1.82
C ALA A 74 7.41 18.43 2.88
N SER A 75 7.77 19.72 3.00
CA SER A 75 7.27 20.55 4.10
C SER A 75 5.75 20.33 4.20
N PRO A 76 5.15 20.31 5.40
CA PRO A 76 3.70 20.20 5.55
C PRO A 76 2.92 21.14 4.61
N GLN A 77 3.53 22.26 4.22
CA GLN A 77 3.04 23.18 3.20
C GLN A 77 3.06 22.61 1.76
N SER A 78 4.13 21.96 1.33
CA SER A 78 4.22 21.28 0.03
C SER A 78 3.18 20.14 -0.04
N THR A 79 3.07 19.31 0.99
CA THR A 79 2.04 18.25 1.02
C THR A 79 0.62 18.81 0.95
N ARG A 80 0.35 19.98 1.54
CA ARG A 80 -0.96 20.66 1.44
C ARG A 80 -1.21 21.22 0.03
N GLN A 81 -0.19 21.80 -0.59
CA GLN A 81 -0.28 22.29 -1.98
C GLN A 81 -0.55 21.15 -2.95
N ASP A 82 0.15 20.03 -2.81
CA ASP A 82 -0.04 18.84 -3.65
C ASP A 82 -1.45 18.27 -3.50
N LYS A 83 -1.94 18.13 -2.25
CA LYS A 83 -3.32 17.69 -1.99
C LYS A 83 -4.37 18.62 -2.61
N LYS A 84 -4.14 19.94 -2.59
CA LYS A 84 -5.04 20.90 -3.24
C LYS A 84 -5.00 20.71 -4.77
N ARG A 85 -3.80 20.56 -5.33
CA ARG A 85 -3.62 20.37 -6.77
C ARG A 85 -4.28 19.07 -7.26
N ILE A 86 -4.11 17.98 -6.53
CA ILE A 86 -4.76 16.70 -6.81
C ILE A 86 -6.28 16.86 -6.86
N LYS A 87 -6.90 17.47 -5.84
CA LYS A 87 -8.35 17.70 -5.81
C LYS A 87 -8.85 18.57 -6.96
N GLU A 88 -8.08 19.58 -7.35
CA GLU A 88 -8.42 20.45 -8.47
C GLU A 88 -8.40 19.69 -9.80
N LEU A 89 -7.35 18.88 -10.01
CA LEU A 89 -7.21 18.04 -11.19
C LEU A 89 -8.31 16.97 -11.26
N GLU A 90 -8.64 16.31 -10.15
CA GLU A 90 -9.74 15.34 -10.09
C GLU A 90 -11.09 15.95 -10.48
N ARG A 91 -11.39 17.17 -10.02
CA ARG A 91 -12.62 17.89 -10.39
C ARG A 91 -12.64 18.31 -11.85
N GLU A 92 -11.50 18.71 -12.40
CA GLU A 92 -11.40 19.07 -13.80
C GLU A 92 -11.59 17.84 -14.69
N LEU A 93 -10.99 16.72 -14.31
CA LEU A 93 -11.12 15.43 -14.98
C LEU A 93 -12.59 14.97 -14.99
N LEU A 94 -13.28 14.99 -13.83
CA LEU A 94 -14.71 14.63 -13.76
C LEU A 94 -15.61 15.53 -14.63
N ARG A 95 -15.34 16.84 -14.69
CA ARG A 95 -16.11 17.75 -15.55
C ARG A 95 -15.89 17.46 -17.03
N LYS A 96 -14.64 17.18 -17.43
CA LYS A 96 -14.28 16.80 -18.79
C LYS A 96 -14.91 15.47 -19.19
N ASP A 97 -14.86 14.46 -18.32
CA ASP A 97 -15.49 13.16 -18.57
C ASP A 97 -17.00 13.28 -18.73
N ARG A 98 -17.67 14.13 -17.95
CA ARG A 98 -19.09 14.40 -18.12
C ARG A 98 -19.42 15.04 -19.46
N ALA A 99 -18.68 16.08 -19.85
CA ALA A 99 -18.87 16.74 -21.15
C ALA A 99 -18.60 15.77 -22.32
N LEU A 100 -17.58 14.92 -22.19
CA LEU A 100 -17.29 13.86 -23.15
C LEU A 100 -18.42 12.84 -23.24
N ALA A 101 -18.97 12.41 -22.10
CA ALA A 101 -20.09 11.48 -22.05
C ALA A 101 -21.37 12.06 -22.67
N GLU A 102 -21.68 13.32 -22.39
CA GLU A 102 -22.83 14.03 -22.98
C GLU A 102 -22.67 14.13 -24.52
N THR A 103 -21.46 14.47 -25.00
CA THR A 103 -21.17 14.50 -26.45
C THR A 103 -21.31 13.12 -27.09
N ALA A 104 -20.78 12.08 -26.44
CA ALA A 104 -20.92 10.70 -26.93
C ALA A 104 -22.40 10.27 -26.99
N ALA A 105 -23.21 10.63 -26.00
CA ALA A 105 -24.64 10.35 -25.98
C ALA A 105 -25.37 11.04 -27.15
N LEU A 106 -25.07 12.31 -27.43
CA LEU A 106 -25.63 13.04 -28.57
C LEU A 106 -25.25 12.40 -29.90
N LEU A 107 -23.99 11.99 -30.07
CA LEU A 107 -23.53 11.29 -31.28
C LEU A 107 -24.25 9.96 -31.48
N VAL A 108 -24.41 9.17 -30.41
CA VAL A 108 -25.15 7.91 -30.45
C VAL A 108 -26.62 8.14 -30.82
N LEU A 109 -27.26 9.16 -30.24
CA LEU A 109 -28.65 9.50 -30.55
C LEU A 109 -28.81 9.91 -32.01
N SER A 110 -27.95 10.80 -32.51
CA SER A 110 -27.93 11.23 -33.91
C SER A 110 -27.81 10.04 -34.87
N LYS A 111 -26.87 9.11 -34.59
CA LYS A 111 -26.70 7.89 -35.39
C LYS A 111 -27.94 6.99 -35.37
N LYS A 112 -28.61 6.84 -34.21
CA LYS A 112 -29.84 6.05 -34.08
C LYS A 112 -31.00 6.66 -34.88
N VAL A 113 -31.16 7.98 -34.79
CA VAL A 113 -32.19 8.72 -35.55
C VAL A 113 -31.95 8.53 -37.05
N ALA A 114 -30.74 8.77 -37.53
CA ALA A 114 -30.39 8.58 -38.93
C ALA A 114 -30.72 7.16 -39.42
N ALA A 115 -30.38 6.12 -38.63
CA ALA A 115 -30.66 4.73 -38.97
C ALA A 115 -32.17 4.39 -39.05
N ILE A 116 -33.02 5.04 -38.25
CA ILE A 116 -34.48 4.85 -38.30
C ILE A 116 -35.03 5.45 -39.60
N PHE A 117 -34.63 6.68 -39.94
CA PHE A 117 -35.15 7.38 -41.11
C PHE A 117 -34.57 6.83 -42.43
N SER A 118 -33.30 6.42 -42.47
CA SER A 118 -32.71 5.80 -43.66
C SER A 118 -33.28 4.41 -43.98
N LYS A 119 -33.95 3.77 -43.03
CA LYS A 119 -34.64 2.48 -43.24
C LYS A 119 -36.01 2.66 -43.91
N GLY A 120 -36.56 3.88 -43.92
CA GLY A 120 -37.85 4.20 -44.55
C GLY A 120 -37.75 4.67 -46.01
N GLU A 121 -36.55 5.00 -46.50
CA GLU A 121 -36.32 5.49 -47.87
C GLU A 121 -35.89 4.37 -48.85
N GLY A 122 -35.99 3.11 -48.43
CA GLY A 122 -35.54 1.92 -49.18
C GLY A 122 -36.61 0.86 -49.42
N GLU A 123 -37.90 1.22 -49.39
CA GLU A 123 -39.03 0.42 -49.91
C GLU A 123 -39.70 1.15 -51.08
#